data_AF-A0AAD9LSJ2-F1
#
_entry.id   AF-A0AAD9LSJ2-F1
#
_cell.length_a   1.000
_cell.length_b   1.000
_cell.length_c   1.000
_cell.angle_alpha   90.00
_cell.angle_beta   90.00
_cell.angle_gamma   90.00
#
_symmetry.space_group_name_H-M   'P 1'
#
loop_
_entity.id
_entity.type
_entity.pdbx_description
1 polymer ?
#
loop_
_entity_poly.entity_id
_entity_poly.type
_entity_poly.pdbx_seq_one_letter_code
_entity_poly.pdbx_strand_id
1 'polypeptide(L)'
;MGRFRYGLSLQYTPNDSELTLLSLKDVQVLLISSMMSTPRCLPLSIGNTLSSKSWKLIAETDRRIGLALYDLPLGDWRASSLVALVWTKTLEIARLFLQFHTTELIFSAPPRPLQVRRDDDLDRSHGLHSYTTAISLRSFDELFWEREVYQVEFPTPEKGVRSVSVELLDNVHGGSVAARDRLLNSENEPTFKLETEAVKYTMDNCLVVDFTLWDAECVPVWGFSRVLELKAASLQQEDEVDVDLSVSSLGGTVKRLQMRLQDAVRGNELVINLTKLSRPKKGKIMWISRIDLELSLEFINVTFGTKY
;
A
#
# COMPACT_ATOMS: atom_id res chain seq x y z
N MET A 1 11.84 0.39 -21.81
CA MET A 1 11.68 0.80 -20.40
C MET A 1 11.09 -0.37 -19.62
N GLY A 2 11.79 -0.85 -18.59
CA GLY A 2 11.28 -1.94 -17.74
C GLY A 2 10.15 -1.42 -16.85
N ARG A 3 9.07 -2.18 -16.71
CA ARG A 3 8.04 -1.92 -15.69
C ARG A 3 8.64 -2.34 -14.34
N PHE A 4 8.90 -1.38 -13.45
CA PHE A 4 9.33 -1.70 -12.10
C PHE A 4 8.12 -2.20 -11.32
N ARG A 5 8.14 -3.46 -10.89
CA ARG A 5 7.11 -3.98 -9.97
C ARG A 5 7.56 -3.66 -8.56
N TYR A 6 6.85 -2.75 -7.88
CA TYR A 6 7.19 -2.31 -6.53
C TYR A 6 6.81 -3.36 -5.46
N GLY A 7 5.88 -4.26 -5.80
CA GLY A 7 5.56 -5.44 -5.03
C GLY A 7 5.44 -6.71 -5.88
N LEU A 8 5.62 -7.85 -5.24
CA LEU A 8 5.43 -9.19 -5.80
C LEU A 8 4.41 -9.94 -4.95
N SER A 9 3.48 -10.61 -5.60
CA SER A 9 2.55 -11.54 -4.93
C SER A 9 2.92 -12.97 -5.26
N LEU A 10 3.12 -13.78 -4.24
CA LEU A 10 3.27 -15.23 -4.38
C LEU A 10 2.10 -15.93 -3.71
N GLN A 11 1.52 -16.91 -4.40
CA GLN A 11 0.37 -17.66 -3.91
C GLN A 11 0.81 -19.02 -3.38
N TYR A 12 0.23 -19.44 -2.27
CA TYR A 12 0.47 -20.72 -1.62
C TYR A 12 -0.87 -21.37 -1.26
N THR A 13 -0.98 -22.67 -1.50
CA THR A 13 -2.07 -23.50 -0.99
C THR A 13 -1.55 -24.25 0.23
N PRO A 14 -2.22 -24.19 1.39
CA PRO A 14 -1.87 -25.02 2.53
C PRO A 14 -1.97 -26.50 2.18
N ASN A 15 -0.99 -27.31 2.60
CA ASN A 15 -1.05 -28.76 2.44
C ASN A 15 -2.04 -29.40 3.45
N ASP A 16 -2.30 -28.73 4.56
CA ASP A 16 -3.24 -29.15 5.59
C ASP A 16 -4.60 -28.50 5.32
N SER A 17 -5.60 -29.33 4.97
CA SER A 17 -6.96 -28.90 4.69
C SER A 17 -7.73 -28.43 5.92
N GLU A 18 -7.25 -28.74 7.12
CA GLU A 18 -7.85 -28.34 8.40
C GLU A 18 -7.12 -27.16 9.04
N LEU A 19 -6.18 -26.54 8.31
CA LEU A 19 -5.45 -25.38 8.81
C LEU A 19 -6.39 -24.19 8.97
N THR A 20 -6.52 -23.69 10.19
CA THR A 20 -7.30 -22.50 10.53
C THR A 20 -6.38 -21.37 11.01
N LEU A 21 -6.86 -20.13 10.98
CA LEU A 21 -6.12 -19.02 11.59
C LEU A 21 -5.83 -19.23 13.08
N LEU A 22 -6.66 -20.01 13.78
CA LEU A 22 -6.49 -20.30 15.20
C LEU A 22 -5.48 -21.42 15.46
N SER A 23 -5.40 -22.41 14.56
CA SER A 23 -4.44 -23.51 14.67
C SER A 23 -3.04 -23.13 14.18
N LEU A 24 -2.92 -22.06 13.39
CA LEU A 24 -1.65 -21.51 12.94
C LEU A 24 -0.91 -20.82 14.10
N LYS A 25 0.07 -21.52 14.68
CA LYS A 25 0.83 -21.07 15.86
C LYS A 25 2.18 -20.44 15.54
N ASP A 26 2.75 -20.77 14.38
CA ASP A 26 4.04 -20.27 13.93
C ASP A 26 4.02 -20.04 12.43
N VAL A 27 4.61 -18.94 11.98
CA VAL A 27 4.76 -18.55 10.57
C VAL A 27 6.18 -18.07 10.39
N GLN A 28 6.92 -18.77 9.54
CA GLN A 28 8.28 -18.41 9.19
C GLN A 28 8.38 -18.23 7.68
N VAL A 29 8.85 -17.06 7.27
CA VAL A 29 9.11 -16.76 5.86
C VAL A 29 10.61 -16.74 5.66
N LEU A 30 11.14 -17.79 5.04
CA LEU A 30 12.56 -17.94 4.76
C LEU A 30 12.89 -17.45 3.36
N LEU A 31 13.73 -16.43 3.28
CA LEU A 31 14.34 -15.95 2.05
C LEU A 31 15.66 -16.68 1.82
N ILE A 32 15.71 -17.42 0.72
CA ILE A 32 16.88 -18.18 0.29
C ILE A 32 17.33 -17.60 -1.05
N SER A 33 18.62 -17.24 -1.13
CA SER A 33 19.24 -16.73 -2.34
C SER A 33 20.55 -17.47 -2.57
N SER A 34 20.88 -17.75 -3.83
CA SER A 34 22.19 -18.29 -4.19
C SER A 34 23.37 -17.37 -3.83
N MET A 35 23.08 -16.10 -3.55
CA MET A 35 24.05 -15.08 -3.12
C MET A 35 24.16 -14.98 -1.59
N MET A 36 23.43 -15.80 -0.83
CA MET A 36 23.43 -15.82 0.64
C MET A 36 23.82 -17.21 1.15
N SER A 37 24.80 -17.27 2.04
CA SER A 37 25.20 -18.54 2.67
C SER A 37 24.22 -19.02 3.74
N THR A 38 23.45 -18.11 4.34
CA THR A 38 22.42 -18.41 5.34
C THR A 38 21.05 -17.89 4.91
N PRO A 39 20.00 -18.73 4.95
CA PRO A 39 18.63 -18.26 4.79
C PRO A 39 18.29 -17.16 5.80
N ARG A 40 17.61 -16.11 5.35
CA ARG A 40 17.08 -15.07 6.24
C ARG A 40 15.63 -15.36 6.56
N CYS A 41 15.27 -15.36 7.83
CA CYS A 41 13.88 -15.38 8.25
C CYS A 41 13.36 -13.93 8.34
N LEU A 42 12.25 -13.63 7.67
CA LEU A 42 11.55 -12.37 7.88
C LEU A 42 10.74 -12.46 9.18
N PRO A 43 10.96 -11.53 10.13
CA PRO A 43 10.20 -11.55 11.37
C PRO A 43 8.75 -11.15 11.13
N LEU A 44 7.87 -11.62 12.02
CA LEU A 44 6.53 -11.06 12.14
C LEU A 44 6.63 -9.68 12.79
N SER A 45 5.89 -8.71 12.25
CA SER A 45 5.87 -7.34 12.78
C SER A 45 5.38 -7.21 14.23
N ILE A 46 4.77 -8.26 14.79
CA ILE A 46 4.08 -8.27 16.09
C ILE A 46 4.92 -9.04 17.12
N GLY A 47 6.17 -9.40 16.77
CA GLY A 47 7.07 -10.23 17.58
C GLY A 47 6.93 -11.72 17.29
N ASN A 48 7.63 -12.56 18.04
CA ASN A 48 7.81 -13.97 17.69
C ASN A 48 6.60 -14.88 17.95
N THR A 49 5.57 -14.40 18.64
CA THR A 49 4.41 -15.23 19.02
C THR A 49 3.21 -14.88 18.19
N LEU A 50 2.84 -15.76 17.26
CA LEU A 50 1.63 -15.61 16.47
C LEU A 50 0.40 -15.88 17.34
N SER A 51 -0.54 -14.96 17.34
CA SER A 51 -1.83 -15.11 17.99
C SER A 51 -2.94 -14.79 17.01
N SER A 52 -4.18 -15.17 17.33
CA SER A 52 -5.34 -14.79 16.52
C SER A 52 -5.50 -13.27 16.37
N LYS A 53 -5.06 -12.50 17.35
CA LYS A 53 -5.07 -11.02 17.34
C LYS A 53 -3.99 -10.40 16.45
N SER A 54 -3.02 -11.21 16.01
CA SER A 54 -1.96 -10.77 15.12
C SER A 54 -2.48 -10.54 13.69
N TRP A 55 -3.59 -11.18 13.33
CA TRP A 55 -4.23 -11.05 12.04
C TRP A 55 -5.23 -9.90 12.03
N LYS A 56 -5.10 -9.01 11.05
CA LYS A 56 -6.03 -7.89 10.85
C LYS A 56 -7.03 -8.23 9.75
N LEU A 57 -8.32 -8.23 10.06
CA LEU A 57 -9.37 -8.34 9.03
C LEU A 57 -9.28 -7.13 8.07
N ILE A 58 -9.23 -7.41 6.77
CA ILE A 58 -9.14 -6.40 5.71
C ILE A 58 -10.50 -6.23 5.04
N ALA A 59 -11.08 -7.33 4.58
CA ALA A 59 -12.31 -7.35 3.80
C ALA A 59 -13.03 -8.68 4.00
N GLU A 60 -14.36 -8.64 3.93
CA GLU A 60 -15.22 -9.82 3.99
C GLU A 60 -16.22 -9.75 2.84
N THR A 61 -16.43 -10.89 2.17
CA THR A 61 -17.47 -11.03 1.15
C THR A 61 -18.86 -11.11 1.80
N ASP A 62 -19.90 -11.07 0.98
CA ASP A 62 -21.25 -11.30 1.47
C ASP A 62 -21.42 -12.69 2.13
N ARG A 63 -22.51 -12.85 2.88
CA ARG A 63 -22.82 -14.10 3.58
C ARG A 63 -23.05 -15.30 2.64
N ARG A 64 -23.14 -15.09 1.31
CA ARG A 64 -23.39 -16.16 0.34
C ARG A 64 -22.08 -16.85 -0.03
N ILE A 65 -21.01 -16.08 -0.22
CA ILE A 65 -19.68 -16.61 -0.49
C ILE A 65 -18.99 -17.01 0.81
N GLY A 66 -19.08 -16.18 1.86
CA GLY A 66 -18.56 -16.51 3.20
C GLY A 66 -17.03 -16.60 3.26
N LEU A 67 -16.34 -15.62 2.66
CA LEU A 67 -14.88 -15.53 2.62
C LEU A 67 -14.37 -14.19 3.18
N ALA A 68 -13.25 -14.21 3.90
CA ALA A 68 -12.59 -13.05 4.46
C ALA A 68 -11.09 -13.01 4.15
N LEU A 69 -10.53 -11.81 4.05
CA LEU A 69 -9.10 -11.57 3.92
C LEU A 69 -8.54 -11.02 5.23
N TYR A 70 -7.44 -11.60 5.68
CA TYR A 70 -6.69 -11.15 6.84
C TYR A 70 -5.25 -10.80 6.45
N ASP A 71 -4.72 -9.70 6.97
CA ASP A 71 -3.34 -9.26 6.78
C ASP A 71 -2.49 -9.59 8.02
N LEU A 72 -1.26 -10.02 7.78
CA LEU A 72 -0.22 -10.15 8.77
C LEU A 72 1.06 -9.46 8.25
N PRO A 73 1.40 -8.27 8.76
CA PRO A 73 2.62 -7.55 8.40
C PRO A 73 3.92 -8.34 8.70
N LEU A 74 4.86 -8.31 7.76
CA LEU A 74 6.13 -9.05 7.78
C LEU A 74 7.33 -8.15 7.52
N GLY A 75 8.49 -8.59 8.01
CA GLY A 75 9.78 -7.98 7.73
C GLY A 75 10.18 -6.91 8.75
N ASP A 76 11.46 -6.58 8.74
CA ASP A 76 12.05 -5.59 9.64
C ASP A 76 11.54 -4.19 9.33
N TRP A 77 11.34 -3.91 8.03
CA TRP A 77 10.76 -2.65 7.58
C TRP A 77 9.24 -2.65 7.67
N ARG A 78 8.66 -3.81 7.97
CA ARG A 78 7.21 -4.05 7.93
C ARG A 78 6.64 -3.71 6.56
N ALA A 79 7.43 -3.80 5.49
CA ALA A 79 6.99 -3.41 4.16
C ALA A 79 6.23 -4.54 3.47
N SER A 80 6.51 -5.80 3.81
CA SER A 80 5.86 -6.98 3.23
C SER A 80 4.67 -7.45 4.09
N SER A 81 3.79 -8.30 3.56
CA SER A 81 2.74 -8.95 4.37
C SER A 81 2.36 -10.34 3.88
N LEU A 82 1.85 -11.15 4.79
CA LEU A 82 1.15 -12.38 4.48
C LEU A 82 -0.35 -12.12 4.56
N VAL A 83 -1.05 -12.43 3.48
CA VAL A 83 -2.50 -12.29 3.39
C VAL A 83 -3.12 -13.69 3.39
N ALA A 84 -4.02 -13.94 4.33
CA ALA A 84 -4.77 -15.19 4.39
C ALA A 84 -6.19 -14.96 3.84
N LEU A 85 -6.58 -15.81 2.89
CA LEU A 85 -7.96 -15.96 2.47
C LEU A 85 -8.59 -17.10 3.25
N VAL A 86 -9.69 -16.81 3.96
CA VAL A 86 -10.28 -17.77 4.90
C VAL A 86 -11.79 -17.88 4.74
N TRP A 87 -12.33 -19.06 5.07
CA TRP A 87 -13.77 -19.27 5.19
C TRP A 87 -14.28 -18.64 6.49
N THR A 88 -15.29 -17.78 6.40
CA THR A 88 -15.74 -16.99 7.57
C THR A 88 -16.38 -17.84 8.66
N LYS A 89 -16.98 -18.97 8.31
CA LYS A 89 -17.64 -19.88 9.27
C LYS A 89 -16.66 -20.74 10.07
N THR A 90 -15.63 -21.27 9.42
CA THR A 90 -14.69 -22.23 10.01
C THR A 90 -13.33 -21.61 10.35
N LEU A 91 -13.03 -20.42 9.81
CA LEU A 91 -11.70 -19.79 9.81
C LEU A 91 -10.60 -20.64 9.17
N GLU A 92 -10.99 -21.63 8.36
CA GLU A 92 -10.09 -22.45 7.56
C GLU A 92 -9.44 -21.59 6.47
N ILE A 93 -8.13 -21.76 6.33
CA ILE A 93 -7.31 -21.02 5.36
C ILE A 93 -7.46 -21.69 4.00
N ALA A 94 -8.11 -21.02 3.07
CA ALA A 94 -8.28 -21.49 1.70
C ALA A 94 -7.05 -21.21 0.83
N ARG A 95 -6.41 -20.04 1.01
CA ARG A 95 -5.18 -19.64 0.30
C ARG A 95 -4.36 -18.70 1.17
N LEU A 96 -3.05 -18.69 0.93
CA LEU A 96 -2.12 -17.70 1.46
C LEU A 96 -1.50 -16.94 0.30
N PHE A 97 -1.35 -15.63 0.46
CA PHE A 97 -0.69 -14.75 -0.51
C PHE A 97 0.39 -13.96 0.20
N LEU A 98 1.63 -14.16 -0.21
CA LEU A 98 2.78 -13.44 0.31
C LEU A 98 3.04 -12.22 -0.57
N GLN A 99 2.86 -11.04 0.01
CA GLN A 99 3.12 -9.74 -0.58
C GLN A 99 4.53 -9.30 -0.21
N PHE A 100 5.47 -9.40 -1.14
CA PHE A 100 6.83 -8.91 -0.95
C PHE A 100 6.97 -7.53 -1.53
N HIS A 101 7.38 -6.58 -0.69
CA HIS A 101 7.78 -5.27 -1.14
C HIS A 101 9.26 -5.28 -1.54
N THR A 102 9.60 -4.60 -2.64
CA THR A 102 10.96 -4.63 -3.21
C THR A 102 12.03 -4.12 -2.22
N THR A 103 11.72 -3.11 -1.41
CA THR A 103 12.62 -2.66 -0.33
C THR A 103 12.97 -3.79 0.63
N GLU A 104 11.99 -4.60 1.04
CA GLU A 104 12.25 -5.72 1.95
C GLU A 104 13.21 -6.71 1.28
N LEU A 105 13.04 -7.02 -0.01
CA LEU A 105 13.91 -7.94 -0.75
C LEU A 105 15.34 -7.41 -0.89
N ILE A 106 15.50 -6.14 -1.26
CA ILE A 106 16.82 -5.51 -1.45
C ILE A 106 17.60 -5.49 -0.13
N PHE A 107 16.94 -5.12 0.96
CA PHE A 107 17.56 -5.05 2.28
C PHE A 107 17.55 -6.39 3.02
N SER A 108 16.90 -7.41 2.46
CA SER A 108 16.94 -8.80 2.93
C SER A 108 18.22 -9.54 2.54
N ALA A 109 18.84 -9.13 1.43
CA ALA A 109 20.14 -9.63 0.98
C ALA A 109 21.29 -9.15 1.90
N PRO A 110 22.52 -9.69 1.78
CA PRO A 110 23.65 -9.27 2.62
C PRO A 110 23.81 -7.75 2.53
N PRO A 111 23.89 -7.05 3.66
CA PRO A 111 23.93 -5.59 3.66
C PRO A 111 25.17 -5.14 2.88
N ARG A 112 24.95 -4.41 1.78
CA ARG A 112 26.00 -3.55 1.26
C ARG A 112 26.05 -2.35 2.22
N PRO A 113 27.22 -1.99 2.77
CA PRO A 113 27.33 -0.75 3.52
C PRO A 113 26.99 0.39 2.56
N LEU A 114 25.80 0.98 2.72
CA LEU A 114 25.53 2.31 2.21
C LEU A 114 26.33 3.24 3.12
N GLN A 115 27.50 3.67 2.63
CA GLN A 115 28.19 4.81 3.24
C GLN A 115 27.32 6.04 3.00
N VAL A 116 26.37 6.27 3.90
CA VAL A 116 25.72 7.58 4.01
C VAL A 116 26.81 8.52 4.51
N ARG A 117 27.25 9.43 3.64
CA ARG A 117 28.12 10.53 4.02
C ARG A 117 27.31 11.41 4.98
N ARG A 118 27.56 11.25 6.28
CA ARG A 118 27.16 12.24 7.28
C ARG A 118 28.37 13.13 7.52
N ASP A 119 28.53 14.16 6.71
CA ASP A 119 29.41 15.28 7.08
C ASP A 119 28.80 16.61 6.62
N ASP A 120 28.72 17.50 7.62
CA ASP A 120 28.61 18.96 7.68
C ASP A 120 27.49 19.71 6.94
N ASP A 121 26.81 20.54 7.75
CA ASP A 121 25.63 21.35 7.46
C ASP A 121 24.37 20.54 7.09
N LEU A 122 23.80 19.86 8.09
CA LEU A 122 22.38 19.44 8.03
C LEU A 122 21.53 20.71 7.90
N ASP A 123 21.22 21.05 6.65
CA ASP A 123 20.17 22.01 6.35
C ASP A 123 18.94 21.60 7.17
N ARG A 124 18.38 22.58 7.89
CA ARG A 124 17.20 22.33 8.71
C ARG A 124 16.07 21.77 7.89
N SER A 125 16.05 21.99 6.57
CA SER A 125 15.08 21.50 5.58
C SER A 125 15.38 20.11 4.98
N HIS A 126 16.55 19.49 5.21
CA HIS A 126 17.01 18.31 4.43
C HIS A 126 16.00 17.15 4.43
N GLY A 127 15.23 16.98 5.50
CA GLY A 127 14.20 15.95 5.62
C GLY A 127 12.81 16.31 5.05
N LEU A 128 12.64 17.46 4.39
CA LEU A 128 11.34 17.89 3.84
C LEU A 128 11.32 17.98 2.32
N HIS A 129 12.44 17.81 1.62
CA HIS A 129 12.51 18.06 0.18
C HIS A 129 13.14 16.91 -0.59
N SER A 130 12.97 16.96 -1.92
CA SER A 130 13.65 16.08 -2.89
C SER A 130 13.32 14.59 -2.75
N TYR A 131 12.12 14.27 -2.28
CA TYR A 131 11.66 12.89 -2.24
C TYR A 131 11.25 12.39 -3.63
N THR A 132 11.40 11.09 -3.83
CA THR A 132 10.77 10.36 -4.95
C THR A 132 9.77 9.36 -4.36
N THR A 133 8.60 9.23 -4.99
CA THR A 133 7.61 8.21 -4.61
C THR A 133 7.18 7.38 -5.80
N ALA A 134 6.77 6.15 -5.51
CA ALA A 134 6.11 5.29 -6.49
C ALA A 134 4.92 4.59 -5.83
N ILE A 135 3.83 4.50 -6.58
CA ILE A 135 2.56 3.97 -6.10
C ILE A 135 1.97 3.07 -7.18
N SER A 136 1.47 1.90 -6.78
CA SER A 136 0.73 0.99 -7.66
C SER A 136 -0.59 0.57 -7.03
N LEU A 137 -1.63 0.45 -7.87
CA LEU A 137 -2.91 -0.19 -7.54
C LEU A 137 -3.10 -1.41 -8.42
N ARG A 138 -3.30 -2.58 -7.81
CA ARG A 138 -3.37 -3.85 -8.52
C ARG A 138 -4.23 -4.89 -7.81
N SER A 139 -4.57 -5.94 -8.53
CA SER A 139 -4.91 -7.23 -7.93
C SER A 139 -3.64 -8.06 -7.72
N PHE A 140 -3.76 -9.33 -7.35
CA PHE A 140 -2.59 -10.22 -7.29
C PHE A 140 -1.99 -10.51 -8.68
N ASP A 141 -2.81 -10.49 -9.73
CA ASP A 141 -2.40 -10.90 -11.09
C ASP A 141 -2.37 -9.75 -12.11
N GLU A 142 -3.10 -8.66 -11.85
CA GLU A 142 -3.34 -7.58 -12.81
C GLU A 142 -3.00 -6.22 -12.20
N LEU A 143 -2.13 -5.46 -12.87
CA LEU A 143 -1.81 -4.07 -12.53
C LEU A 143 -2.86 -3.14 -13.15
N PHE A 144 -3.55 -2.36 -12.33
CA PHE A 144 -4.56 -1.43 -12.79
C PHE A 144 -4.00 -0.03 -13.00
N TRP A 145 -3.14 0.44 -12.10
CA TRP A 145 -2.58 1.78 -12.19
C TRP A 145 -1.23 1.86 -11.49
N GLU A 146 -0.31 2.67 -12.03
CA GLU A 146 0.94 3.00 -11.37
C GLU A 146 1.37 4.42 -11.69
N ARG A 147 2.07 5.04 -10.74
CA ARG A 147 2.61 6.40 -10.89
C ARG A 147 3.89 6.56 -10.08
N GLU A 148 4.82 7.29 -10.68
CA GLU A 148 6.01 7.80 -10.03
C GLU A 148 5.90 9.32 -9.92
N VAL A 149 6.38 9.86 -8.80
CA VAL A 149 6.34 11.28 -8.49
C VAL A 149 7.71 11.69 -7.97
N TYR A 150 8.32 12.66 -8.62
CA TYR A 150 9.68 13.12 -8.32
C TYR A 150 9.65 14.51 -7.72
N GLN A 151 10.69 14.88 -6.97
CA GLN A 151 10.82 16.21 -6.37
C GLN A 151 9.62 16.54 -5.47
N VAL A 152 9.19 15.55 -4.68
CA VAL A 152 8.14 15.76 -3.69
C VAL A 152 8.71 16.60 -2.55
N GLU A 153 8.02 17.68 -2.24
CA GLU A 153 8.40 18.65 -1.21
C GLU A 153 7.27 18.81 -0.20
N PHE A 154 7.63 18.73 1.07
CA PHE A 154 6.73 18.96 2.18
C PHE A 154 6.82 20.41 2.63
N PRO A 155 5.70 21.03 3.04
CA PRO A 155 5.72 22.37 3.60
C PRO A 155 6.53 22.41 4.90
N THR A 156 7.14 23.56 5.19
CA THR A 156 7.77 23.78 6.49
C THR A 156 6.73 23.64 7.60
N PRO A 157 6.98 22.83 8.65
CA PRO A 157 5.99 22.57 9.68
C PRO A 157 5.67 23.82 10.49
N GLU A 158 4.38 24.05 10.72
CA GLU A 158 3.92 25.09 11.64
C GLU A 158 4.21 24.69 13.10
N LYS A 159 4.27 25.70 13.99
CA LYS A 159 4.56 25.46 15.41
C LYS A 159 3.51 24.55 16.06
N GLY A 160 3.96 23.45 16.65
CA GLY A 160 3.11 22.52 17.41
C GLY A 160 2.44 21.43 16.57
N VAL A 161 2.66 21.43 15.25
CA VAL A 161 2.23 20.35 14.37
C VAL A 161 3.12 19.12 14.56
N ARG A 162 2.55 17.92 14.36
CA ARG A 162 3.26 16.62 14.55
C ARG A 162 3.58 15.90 13.25
N SER A 163 2.98 16.33 12.14
CA SER A 163 3.13 15.71 10.83
C SER A 163 2.98 16.75 9.73
N VAL A 164 3.60 16.49 8.59
CA VAL A 164 3.49 17.31 7.38
C VAL A 164 2.84 16.47 6.29
N SER A 165 2.01 17.11 5.47
CA SER A 165 1.29 16.44 4.39
C SER A 165 1.52 17.12 3.05
N VAL A 166 1.41 16.32 1.99
CA VAL A 166 1.51 16.76 0.61
C VAL A 166 0.52 15.99 -0.26
N GLU A 167 -0.11 16.67 -1.21
CA GLU A 167 -0.93 16.04 -2.24
C GLU A 167 -0.06 15.68 -3.46
N LEU A 168 0.12 14.38 -3.71
CA LEU A 168 0.99 13.86 -4.77
C LEU A 168 0.40 13.98 -6.19
N LEU A 169 -0.89 14.27 -6.30
CA LEU A 169 -1.57 14.49 -7.57
C LEU A 169 -1.75 15.96 -7.93
N ASP A 170 -1.39 16.88 -7.04
CA ASP A 170 -1.36 18.31 -7.31
C ASP A 170 -0.12 18.67 -8.14
N ASN A 171 -0.31 19.53 -9.14
CA ASN A 171 0.77 20.01 -10.00
C ASN A 171 1.71 21.00 -9.27
N VAL A 172 1.28 21.56 -8.14
CA VAL A 172 2.03 22.57 -7.38
C VAL A 172 2.95 21.92 -6.34
N HIS A 173 2.42 20.98 -5.54
CA HIS A 173 3.14 20.40 -4.40
C HIS A 173 3.67 18.97 -4.67
N GLY A 174 3.19 18.33 -5.74
CA GLY A 174 3.54 16.96 -6.13
C GLY A 174 4.66 16.85 -7.17
N GLY A 175 5.47 17.88 -7.41
CA GLY A 175 6.63 17.84 -8.30
C GLY A 175 6.35 17.44 -9.77
N SER A 176 7.41 17.14 -10.54
CA SER A 176 7.28 16.78 -11.96
C SER A 176 6.79 15.35 -12.14
N VAL A 177 5.64 15.19 -12.81
CA VAL A 177 4.96 13.90 -12.99
C VAL A 177 5.35 13.27 -14.33
N ALA A 178 5.91 12.06 -14.30
CA ALA A 178 5.96 11.23 -15.51
C ALA A 178 4.54 10.74 -15.82
N ALA A 179 3.85 11.45 -16.72
CA ALA A 179 2.42 11.32 -16.95
C ALA A 179 2.00 9.91 -17.38
N ARG A 180 1.40 9.16 -16.45
CA ARG A 180 0.43 8.11 -16.76
C ARG A 180 -0.96 8.59 -16.33
N ASP A 181 -1.95 8.27 -17.14
CA ASP A 181 -3.34 8.67 -16.94
C ASP A 181 -3.82 8.28 -15.52
N ARG A 182 -4.62 9.14 -14.89
CA ARG A 182 -5.22 8.86 -13.55
C ARG A 182 -6.27 7.76 -13.62
N LEU A 183 -6.63 7.33 -14.83
CA LEU A 183 -7.51 6.21 -15.12
C LEU A 183 -6.86 4.87 -14.79
N LEU A 184 -7.65 3.97 -14.20
CA LEU A 184 -7.28 2.58 -14.02
C LEU A 184 -7.35 1.88 -15.39
N ASN A 185 -6.23 1.31 -15.84
CA ASN A 185 -6.07 0.62 -17.13
C ASN A 185 -6.67 -0.78 -17.11
N SER A 186 -7.99 -0.89 -16.92
CA SER A 186 -8.72 -2.17 -17.04
C SER A 186 -9.94 -2.00 -17.96
N GLU A 187 -10.22 -3.02 -18.78
CA GLU A 187 -11.41 -3.05 -19.64
C GLU A 187 -12.72 -3.05 -18.84
N ASN A 188 -12.64 -3.52 -17.59
CA ASN A 188 -13.76 -3.59 -16.65
C ASN A 188 -13.43 -2.81 -15.38
N GLU A 189 -14.41 -2.69 -14.47
CA GLU A 189 -14.16 -2.15 -13.14
C GLU A 189 -13.04 -2.98 -12.46
N PRO A 190 -11.98 -2.35 -11.91
CA PRO A 190 -10.89 -3.09 -11.29
C PRO A 190 -11.43 -3.82 -10.06
N THR A 191 -11.28 -5.14 -10.07
CA THR A 191 -11.73 -6.02 -8.99
C THR A 191 -10.59 -6.90 -8.51
N PHE A 192 -10.59 -7.21 -7.22
CA PHE A 192 -9.66 -8.14 -6.64
C PHE A 192 -10.09 -9.59 -6.90
N LYS A 193 -9.47 -10.20 -7.92
CA LYS A 193 -9.77 -11.57 -8.35
C LYS A 193 -9.12 -12.58 -7.40
N LEU A 194 -9.90 -13.56 -6.95
CA LEU A 194 -9.47 -14.60 -6.02
C LEU A 194 -9.97 -15.97 -6.50
N GLU A 195 -9.10 -16.96 -6.42
CA GLU A 195 -9.39 -18.31 -6.87
C GLU A 195 -8.96 -19.35 -5.82
N THR A 196 -9.92 -20.15 -5.39
CA THR A 196 -9.72 -21.38 -4.61
C THR A 196 -10.01 -22.59 -5.49
N GLU A 197 -9.70 -23.80 -5.01
CA GLU A 197 -10.03 -25.03 -5.74
C GLU A 197 -11.54 -25.20 -5.96
N ALA A 198 -12.35 -24.67 -5.05
CA ALA A 198 -13.81 -24.81 -5.09
C ALA A 198 -14.52 -23.63 -5.77
N VAL A 199 -13.97 -22.41 -5.70
CA VAL A 199 -14.68 -21.18 -6.11
C VAL A 199 -13.72 -20.15 -6.71
N LYS A 200 -14.12 -19.59 -7.87
CA LYS A 200 -13.58 -18.34 -8.41
C LYS A 200 -14.52 -17.20 -8.06
N TYR A 201 -13.99 -16.11 -7.51
CA TYR A 201 -14.80 -14.94 -7.15
C TYR A 201 -13.97 -13.66 -7.15
N THR A 202 -14.65 -12.53 -6.97
CA THR A 202 -14.05 -11.20 -6.95
C THR A 202 -14.50 -10.42 -5.73
N MET A 203 -13.56 -9.78 -5.03
CA MET A 203 -13.85 -8.74 -4.05
C MET A 203 -13.72 -7.37 -4.74
N ASP A 204 -14.82 -6.62 -4.81
CA ASP A 204 -14.86 -5.30 -5.42
C ASP A 204 -14.56 -4.16 -4.43
N ASN A 205 -14.36 -4.49 -3.16
CA ASN A 205 -14.11 -3.56 -2.06
C ASN A 205 -12.65 -3.57 -1.57
N CYS A 206 -11.70 -4.12 -2.31
CA CYS A 206 -10.29 -4.06 -1.93
C CYS A 206 -9.35 -4.07 -3.15
N LEU A 207 -8.13 -3.58 -2.95
CA LEU A 207 -7.04 -3.63 -3.92
C LEU A 207 -5.71 -3.80 -3.19
N VAL A 208 -4.69 -4.32 -3.88
CA VAL A 208 -3.31 -4.24 -3.39
C VAL A 208 -2.72 -2.90 -3.76
N VAL A 209 -2.16 -2.24 -2.76
CA VAL A 209 -1.42 -0.99 -2.87
C VAL A 209 0.04 -1.27 -2.56
N ASP A 210 0.90 -0.98 -3.54
CA ASP A 210 2.34 -0.89 -3.32
C ASP A 210 2.73 0.58 -3.25
N PHE A 211 3.54 0.95 -2.26
CA PHE A 211 4.03 2.32 -2.08
C PHE A 211 5.49 2.30 -1.67
N THR A 212 6.29 3.19 -2.23
CA THR A 212 7.66 3.45 -1.75
C THR A 212 7.96 4.94 -1.78
N LEU A 213 8.70 5.39 -0.77
CA LEU A 213 9.27 6.71 -0.63
C LEU A 213 10.80 6.57 -0.55
N TRP A 214 11.49 7.27 -1.44
CA TRP A 214 12.94 7.42 -1.46
C TRP A 214 13.33 8.85 -1.16
N ASP A 215 14.42 9.03 -0.44
CA ASP A 215 15.02 10.33 -0.22
C ASP A 215 15.79 10.85 -1.45
N ALA A 216 16.46 11.99 -1.29
CA ALA A 216 17.26 12.64 -2.33
C ALA A 216 18.44 11.76 -2.82
N GLU A 217 18.94 10.86 -1.98
CA GLU A 217 20.02 9.91 -2.32
C GLU A 217 19.48 8.61 -2.94
N CYS A 218 18.18 8.55 -3.23
CA CYS A 218 17.47 7.37 -3.71
C CYS A 218 17.54 6.19 -2.73
N VAL A 219 17.68 6.45 -1.43
CA VAL A 219 17.58 5.44 -0.38
C VAL A 219 16.12 5.30 0.04
N PRO A 220 15.54 4.09 0.06
CA PRO A 220 14.16 3.93 0.50
C PRO A 220 14.08 4.19 2.00
N VAL A 221 13.19 5.09 2.38
CA VAL A 221 12.98 5.50 3.79
C VAL A 221 11.64 5.02 4.34
N TRP A 222 10.66 4.79 3.46
CA TRP A 222 9.37 4.21 3.83
C TRP A 222 8.76 3.45 2.65
N GLY A 223 7.99 2.39 2.91
CA GLY A 223 7.32 1.64 1.85
C GLY A 223 6.56 0.44 2.36
N PHE A 224 5.62 -0.04 1.55
CA PHE A 224 4.77 -1.19 1.87
C PHE A 224 4.09 -1.80 0.63
N SER A 225 3.71 -3.07 0.74
CA SER A 225 2.75 -3.76 -0.13
C SER A 225 1.61 -4.30 0.73
N ARG A 226 0.38 -3.79 0.58
CA ARG A 226 -0.77 -4.18 1.41
C ARG A 226 -2.06 -4.29 0.63
N VAL A 227 -2.93 -5.23 1.01
CA VAL A 227 -4.32 -5.22 0.58
C VAL A 227 -5.07 -4.21 1.45
N LEU A 228 -5.69 -3.22 0.81
CA LEU A 228 -6.47 -2.17 1.48
C LEU A 228 -7.92 -2.24 1.05
N GLU A 229 -8.82 -1.99 2.00
CA GLU A 229 -10.26 -1.91 1.77
C GLU A 229 -10.64 -0.54 1.16
N LEU A 230 -11.51 -0.56 0.15
CA LEU A 230 -12.17 0.59 -0.44
C LEU A 230 -13.40 0.95 0.40
N LYS A 231 -13.34 2.08 1.09
CA LYS A 231 -14.44 2.62 1.89
C LYS A 231 -15.09 3.80 1.20
N ALA A 232 -16.35 4.10 1.54
CA ALA A 232 -16.95 5.37 1.14
C ALA A 232 -16.19 6.52 1.80
N ALA A 233 -15.81 7.53 1.01
CA ALA A 233 -15.18 8.74 1.56
C ALA A 233 -16.19 9.52 2.43
N SER A 234 -15.75 10.05 3.58
CA SER A 234 -16.58 10.89 4.44
C SER A 234 -16.78 12.29 3.83
N LEU A 235 -18.01 12.82 3.89
CA LEU A 235 -18.41 14.15 3.39
C LEU A 235 -17.64 15.35 3.98
N GLN A 236 -16.81 15.15 5.01
CA GLN A 236 -16.10 16.24 5.69
C GLN A 236 -14.75 16.65 5.06
N GLN A 237 -14.26 15.94 4.03
CA GLN A 237 -13.05 16.33 3.27
C GLN A 237 -13.35 17.18 2.03
N GLU A 238 -14.54 17.81 1.95
CA GLU A 238 -15.17 18.19 0.67
C GLU A 238 -14.96 19.63 0.15
N ASP A 239 -14.22 20.53 0.80
CA ASP A 239 -14.27 21.94 0.39
C ASP A 239 -13.38 22.35 -0.81
N GLU A 240 -12.57 21.47 -1.43
CA GLU A 240 -11.66 21.91 -2.52
C GLU A 240 -11.51 20.96 -3.72
N VAL A 241 -12.43 20.02 -3.94
CA VAL A 241 -12.43 19.28 -5.23
C VAL A 241 -13.51 19.89 -6.12
N ASP A 242 -13.08 20.79 -7.00
CA ASP A 242 -13.86 21.32 -8.12
C ASP A 242 -14.31 20.14 -8.99
N VAL A 243 -15.49 19.60 -8.65
CA VAL A 243 -16.13 18.58 -9.47
C VAL A 243 -16.44 19.28 -10.77
N ASP A 244 -15.87 18.80 -11.87
CA ASP A 244 -16.27 19.25 -13.19
C ASP A 244 -17.76 18.89 -13.41
N LEU A 245 -18.64 19.82 -13.00
CA LEU A 245 -20.09 19.71 -13.02
C LEU A 245 -20.61 19.58 -14.45
N SER A 246 -19.76 19.81 -15.46
CA SER A 246 -20.09 19.52 -16.86
C SER A 246 -20.39 18.03 -17.10
N VAL A 247 -19.86 17.12 -16.26
CA VAL A 247 -20.02 15.67 -16.42
C VAL A 247 -21.25 15.09 -15.69
N SER A 248 -21.79 15.80 -14.70
CA SER A 248 -22.94 15.31 -13.89
C SER A 248 -24.30 15.53 -14.56
N SER A 249 -24.35 16.30 -15.66
CA SER A 249 -25.56 16.70 -16.39
C SER A 249 -26.31 15.58 -17.13
N LEU A 250 -25.82 14.33 -17.10
CA LEU A 250 -26.36 13.20 -17.88
C LEU A 250 -26.87 12.01 -17.04
N GLY A 251 -27.27 12.24 -15.78
CA GLY A 251 -27.94 11.22 -14.94
C GLY A 251 -27.03 10.08 -14.47
N GLY A 252 -25.72 10.31 -14.38
CA GLY A 252 -24.77 9.35 -13.83
C GLY A 252 -24.69 9.43 -12.30
N THR A 253 -24.40 8.30 -11.64
CA THR A 253 -24.10 8.31 -10.19
C THR A 253 -22.60 8.42 -9.98
N VAL A 254 -22.19 9.38 -9.15
CA VAL A 254 -20.80 9.55 -8.70
C VAL A 254 -20.69 8.93 -7.31
N LYS A 255 -19.70 8.05 -7.13
CA LYS A 255 -19.33 7.50 -5.82
C LYS A 255 -17.89 7.85 -5.52
N ARG A 256 -17.64 8.41 -4.34
CA ARG A 256 -16.30 8.70 -3.83
C ARG A 256 -15.87 7.58 -2.90
N LEU A 257 -14.68 7.04 -3.15
CA LEU A 257 -14.10 5.92 -2.43
C LEU A 257 -12.72 6.33 -1.89
N GLN A 258 -12.29 5.68 -0.83
CA GLN A 258 -11.01 5.94 -0.17
C GLN A 258 -10.36 4.63 0.27
N MET A 259 -9.05 4.53 0.09
CA MET A 259 -8.20 3.54 0.75
C MET A 259 -7.21 4.29 1.65
N ARG A 260 -6.95 3.73 2.83
CA ARG A 260 -6.10 4.35 3.86
C ARG A 260 -5.15 3.32 4.45
N LEU A 261 -3.87 3.66 4.48
CA LEU A 261 -2.88 2.97 5.31
C LEU A 261 -2.39 3.92 6.41
N GLN A 262 -2.45 3.48 7.65
CA GLN A 262 -1.84 4.15 8.80
C GLN A 262 -0.70 3.29 9.36
N ASP A 263 0.53 3.79 9.29
CA ASP A 263 1.70 3.18 9.93
C ASP A 263 1.85 3.76 11.33
N ALA A 264 1.17 3.17 12.31
CA ALA A 264 1.16 3.64 13.69
C ALA A 264 2.56 3.63 14.35
N VAL A 265 3.52 2.87 13.83
CA VAL A 265 4.88 2.83 14.39
C VAL A 265 5.71 4.02 13.93
N ARG A 266 5.54 4.43 12.67
CA ARG A 266 6.25 5.61 12.12
C ARG A 266 5.43 6.90 12.20
N GLY A 267 4.14 6.80 12.53
CA GLY A 267 3.21 7.93 12.47
C GLY A 267 2.94 8.43 11.05
N ASN A 268 3.22 7.63 10.03
CA ASN A 268 3.04 7.99 8.63
C ASN A 268 1.69 7.48 8.12
N GLU A 269 1.17 8.16 7.10
CA GLU A 269 -0.12 7.83 6.52
C GLU A 269 -0.13 8.05 5.00
N LEU A 270 -0.81 7.15 4.29
CA LEU A 270 -1.13 7.29 2.88
C LEU A 270 -2.64 7.16 2.69
N VAL A 271 -3.24 8.15 2.04
CA VAL A 271 -4.66 8.15 1.68
C VAL A 271 -4.79 8.25 0.17
N ILE A 272 -5.54 7.33 -0.43
CA ILE A 272 -5.83 7.31 -1.87
C ILE A 272 -7.32 7.47 -2.06
N ASN A 273 -7.72 8.58 -2.68
CA ASN A 273 -9.11 8.89 -3.00
C ASN A 273 -9.39 8.55 -4.46
N LEU A 274 -10.49 7.83 -4.68
CA LEU A 274 -10.96 7.42 -6.01
C LEU A 274 -12.35 7.96 -6.26
N THR A 275 -12.59 8.35 -7.50
CA THR A 275 -13.92 8.71 -7.97
C THR A 275 -14.39 7.65 -8.97
N LYS A 276 -15.56 7.08 -8.69
CA LYS A 276 -16.25 6.14 -9.55
C LYS A 276 -17.45 6.83 -10.17
N LEU A 277 -17.50 6.84 -11.50
CA LEU A 277 -18.59 7.43 -12.26
C LEU A 277 -19.31 6.35 -13.05
N SER A 278 -20.59 6.14 -12.74
CA SER A 278 -21.45 5.17 -13.40
C SER A 278 -22.33 5.88 -14.41
N ARG A 279 -22.12 5.61 -15.71
CA ARG A 279 -22.95 6.16 -16.78
C ARG A 279 -23.88 5.08 -17.34
N PRO A 280 -25.20 5.33 -17.45
CA PRO A 280 -26.19 4.31 -17.85
C PRO A 280 -25.99 3.69 -19.25
N LYS A 281 -25.06 4.21 -20.07
CA LYS A 281 -24.77 3.71 -21.45
C LYS A 281 -23.28 3.66 -21.84
N LYS A 282 -22.36 4.10 -20.97
CA LYS A 282 -20.92 4.25 -21.30
C LYS A 282 -19.99 3.51 -20.36
N GLY A 283 -20.50 2.50 -19.65
CA GLY A 283 -19.74 1.76 -18.65
C GLY A 283 -19.48 2.55 -17.37
N LYS A 284 -18.74 1.92 -16.47
CA LYS A 284 -18.26 2.53 -15.23
C LYS A 284 -16.80 2.93 -15.42
N ILE A 285 -16.45 4.12 -14.98
CA ILE A 285 -15.07 4.62 -15.02
C ILE A 285 -14.65 4.90 -13.59
N MET A 286 -13.46 4.45 -13.21
CA MET A 286 -12.85 4.75 -11.93
C MET A 286 -11.47 5.37 -12.16
N TRP A 287 -11.19 6.45 -11.46
CA TRP A 287 -9.89 7.12 -11.51
C TRP A 287 -9.49 7.57 -10.12
N ILE A 288 -8.18 7.78 -9.97
CA ILE A 288 -7.62 8.34 -8.75
C ILE A 288 -7.78 9.85 -8.80
N SER A 289 -8.54 10.39 -7.85
CA SER A 289 -8.79 11.83 -7.77
C SER A 289 -7.72 12.56 -6.96
N ARG A 290 -7.27 11.97 -5.86
CA ARG A 290 -6.31 12.59 -4.92
C ARG A 290 -5.48 11.53 -4.19
N ILE A 291 -4.22 11.83 -3.91
CA ILE A 291 -3.34 11.01 -3.07
C ILE A 291 -2.66 11.91 -2.06
N ASP A 292 -2.94 11.69 -0.78
CA ASP A 292 -2.33 12.41 0.33
C ASP A 292 -1.26 11.55 0.98
N LEU A 293 -0.07 12.11 1.10
CA LEU A 293 1.04 11.54 1.83
C LEU A 293 1.30 12.38 3.07
N GLU A 294 1.21 11.77 4.25
CA GLU A 294 1.52 12.41 5.52
C GLU A 294 2.69 11.68 6.20
N LEU A 295 3.69 12.46 6.62
CA LEU A 295 4.85 11.98 7.35
C LEU A 295 4.91 12.62 8.72
N SER A 296 5.18 11.83 9.76
CA SER A 296 5.40 12.39 11.09
C SER A 296 6.73 13.13 11.16
N LEU A 297 6.77 14.23 11.93
CA LEU A 297 8.02 14.94 12.20
C LEU A 297 8.99 14.07 13.00
N GLU A 298 8.49 13.16 13.84
CA GLU A 298 9.32 12.18 14.54
C GLU A 298 10.06 11.27 13.56
N PHE A 299 9.35 10.72 12.57
CA PHE A 299 9.95 9.91 11.52
C PHE A 299 11.01 10.69 10.74
N ILE A 300 10.70 11.93 10.34
CA ILE A 300 11.63 12.80 9.59
C ILE A 300 12.87 13.13 10.44
N ASN A 301 12.68 13.56 11.69
CA ASN A 301 13.76 13.90 12.61
C ASN A 301 14.68 12.70 12.86
N VAL A 302 14.12 11.50 13.08
CA VAL A 302 14.90 10.27 13.30
C VAL A 302 15.65 9.84 12.04
N THR A 303 15.01 9.92 10.88
CA THR A 303 15.59 9.43 9.61
C THR A 303 16.73 10.33 9.15
N PHE A 304 16.54 11.64 9.22
CA PHE A 304 17.46 12.63 8.64
C PHE A 304 18.30 13.39 9.67
N GLY A 305 18.13 13.12 10.98
CA GLY A 305 18.86 13.84 12.03
C GLY A 305 18.47 15.31 12.16
N THR A 306 17.26 15.66 11.74
CA THR A 306 16.72 17.04 11.78
C THR A 306 16.01 17.32 13.12
N LYS A 307 15.58 18.57 13.31
CA LYS A 307 14.86 19.00 14.52
C LYS A 307 13.79 20.05 14.19
N TYR A 308 12.68 19.56 13.67
CA TYR A 308 11.43 20.32 13.54
C TYR A 308 10.58 20.25 14.79
#